data_AF-A0AAW6P8F2-F1
#
_entry.id   AF-A0AAW6P8F2-F1
#
_cell.length_a   1.000
_cell.length_b   1.000
_cell.length_c   1.000
_cell.angle_alpha   90.00
_cell.angle_beta   90.00
_cell.angle_gamma   90.00
#
_symmetry.space_group_name_H-M   'P 1'
#
loop_
_entity.id
_entity.type
_entity.pdbx_description
1 polymer ?
#
loop_
_entity_poly.entity_id
_entity_poly.type
_entity_poly.pdbx_seq_one_letter_code
_entity_poly.pdbx_strand_id
1 'polypeptide(L)'
;MRSLFMGHSLPQVFGCSHKPYALMTAGNMWADRQVLNGLMDNPYQDWRVCFRGGKIRDEVRIRLCAEFPMLSEVYNNPLWEILRAVATQQPTDSLVEHFKLDGHGISGFSNQDMERLCGVPNWQRFGLLLAVLFSSSWKWQLHSLWLQRNFSSYFEIASLREPLCFVSTELYEMLSSFLAKRQDIVINNWPETAEALHQSIKFRSYLFCLMREMRWVKDVDDRGYELLWKLMDRHWARELKMLLIDSTQGRRSPCSTALLQSARRALDYQRRTQLQFVA
;
A
#
# COMPACT_ATOMS: atom_id res chain seq x y z
N MET A 1 -12.07 6.79 -6.48
CA MET A 1 -11.01 6.19 -5.63
C MET A 1 -11.45 6.01 -4.18
N ARG A 2 -11.78 7.06 -3.41
CA ARG A 2 -12.21 6.94 -2.00
C ARG A 2 -13.30 5.88 -1.76
N SER A 3 -14.39 5.93 -2.51
CA SER A 3 -15.49 4.97 -2.38
C SER A 3 -15.08 3.54 -2.74
N LEU A 4 -14.13 3.38 -3.66
CA LEU A 4 -13.62 2.08 -4.08
C LEU A 4 -12.82 1.44 -2.93
N PHE A 5 -11.89 2.19 -2.33
CA PHE A 5 -11.18 1.75 -1.12
C PHE A 5 -12.14 1.37 0.00
N MET A 6 -13.14 2.21 0.27
CA MET A 6 -14.12 1.92 1.30
C MET A 6 -14.90 0.64 1.00
N GLY A 7 -15.34 0.45 -0.26
CA GLY A 7 -16.04 -0.77 -0.69
C GLY A 7 -15.21 -2.04 -0.50
N HIS A 8 -13.90 -1.98 -0.78
CA HIS A 8 -12.97 -3.09 -0.62
C HIS A 8 -12.51 -3.30 0.84
N SER A 9 -12.70 -2.32 1.73
CA SER A 9 -12.52 -2.49 3.18
C SER A 9 -13.73 -3.12 3.89
N LEU A 10 -14.93 -3.07 3.29
CA LEU A 10 -16.14 -3.62 3.90
C LEU A 10 -16.06 -5.13 4.21
N PRO A 11 -15.55 -6.01 3.32
CA PRO A 11 -15.45 -7.43 3.62
C PRO A 11 -14.61 -7.73 4.86
N GLN A 12 -13.53 -6.97 5.07
CA GLN A 12 -12.65 -7.12 6.22
C GLN A 12 -13.37 -6.79 7.52
N VAL A 13 -14.07 -5.64 7.59
CA VAL A 13 -14.76 -5.23 8.83
C VAL A 13 -16.01 -6.04 9.11
N PHE A 14 -16.66 -6.59 8.08
CA PHE A 14 -17.77 -7.53 8.23
C PHE A 14 -17.31 -8.97 8.49
N GLY A 15 -16.01 -9.27 8.42
CA GLY A 15 -15.48 -10.62 8.64
C GLY A 15 -15.94 -11.63 7.60
N CYS A 16 -16.16 -11.21 6.35
CA CYS A 16 -16.61 -12.07 5.27
C CYS A 16 -15.56 -12.21 4.16
N SER A 17 -15.70 -13.24 3.31
CA SER A 17 -14.80 -13.39 2.16
C SER A 17 -14.89 -12.17 1.23
N HIS A 18 -13.78 -11.78 0.59
CA HIS A 18 -13.72 -10.70 -0.38
C HIS A 18 -14.38 -11.09 -1.73
N LYS A 19 -15.69 -11.28 -1.70
CA LYS A 19 -16.54 -11.63 -2.84
C LYS A 19 -17.83 -10.81 -2.79
N PRO A 20 -18.34 -10.30 -3.92
CA PRO A 20 -19.52 -9.42 -3.93
C PRO A 20 -20.75 -10.00 -3.22
N TYR A 21 -21.03 -11.30 -3.40
CA TYR A 21 -22.19 -11.94 -2.76
C TYR A 21 -22.02 -12.11 -1.24
N ALA A 22 -20.78 -12.30 -0.75
CA ALA A 22 -20.52 -12.45 0.67
C ALA A 22 -20.67 -11.11 1.39
N LEU A 23 -20.14 -10.04 0.78
CA LEU A 23 -20.37 -8.67 1.23
C LEU A 23 -21.86 -8.34 1.27
N MET A 24 -22.60 -8.72 0.23
CA MET A 24 -24.04 -8.49 0.16
C MET A 24 -24.80 -9.18 1.31
N THR A 25 -24.49 -10.45 1.60
CA THR A 25 -25.11 -11.17 2.72
C THR A 25 -24.76 -10.52 4.07
N ALA A 26 -23.48 -10.27 4.33
CA ALA A 26 -23.04 -9.69 5.60
C ALA A 26 -23.51 -8.25 5.79
N GLY A 27 -23.50 -7.45 4.72
CA GLY A 27 -24.00 -6.09 4.68
C GLY A 27 -25.50 -6.01 4.91
N ASN A 28 -26.29 -6.95 4.37
CA ASN A 28 -27.73 -7.03 4.66
C ASN A 28 -27.98 -7.39 6.13
N MET A 29 -27.28 -8.38 6.68
CA MET A 29 -27.37 -8.72 8.11
C MET A 29 -26.99 -7.54 9.01
N TRP A 30 -26.01 -6.73 8.61
CA TRP A 30 -25.68 -5.50 9.30
C TRP A 30 -26.78 -4.43 9.15
N ALA A 31 -27.30 -4.21 7.94
CA ALA A 31 -28.34 -3.23 7.66
C ALA A 31 -29.65 -3.52 8.42
N ASP A 32 -30.04 -4.79 8.51
CA ASP A 32 -31.21 -5.25 9.24
C ASP A 32 -31.07 -4.96 10.75
N ARG A 33 -29.89 -5.24 11.32
CA ARG A 33 -29.58 -4.92 12.73
C ARG A 33 -29.60 -3.42 13.02
N GLN A 34 -29.18 -2.62 12.05
CA GLN A 34 -29.13 -1.16 12.16
C GLN A 34 -30.47 -0.46 11.86
N VAL A 35 -31.52 -1.23 11.53
CA VAL A 35 -32.85 -0.73 11.19
C VAL A 35 -32.76 0.38 10.12
N LEU A 36 -32.03 0.11 9.04
CA LEU A 36 -31.82 1.06 7.94
C LEU A 36 -33.03 1.21 7.01
N ASN A 37 -34.26 1.09 7.54
CA ASN A 37 -35.50 1.15 6.77
C ASN A 37 -35.55 2.43 5.94
N GLY A 38 -35.56 2.29 4.61
CA GLY A 38 -35.61 3.39 3.65
C GLY A 38 -34.27 4.09 3.35
N LEU A 39 -33.18 3.73 4.02
CA LEU A 39 -31.84 4.27 3.72
C LEU A 39 -31.13 3.51 2.61
N MET A 40 -31.56 2.29 2.30
CA MET A 40 -31.11 1.50 1.17
C MET A 40 -32.33 1.11 0.33
N ASP A 41 -32.38 1.54 -0.93
CA ASP A 41 -33.54 1.30 -1.80
C ASP A 41 -33.56 -0.15 -2.25
N ASN A 42 -32.38 -0.70 -2.51
CA ASN A 42 -32.18 -2.11 -2.80
C ASN A 42 -30.84 -2.55 -2.21
N PRO A 43 -30.82 -3.05 -0.96
CA PRO A 43 -29.60 -3.44 -0.27
C PRO A 43 -28.70 -4.36 -1.09
N TYR A 44 -29.30 -5.30 -1.83
CA TYR A 44 -28.57 -6.23 -2.70
C TYR A 44 -27.77 -5.51 -3.79
N GLN A 45 -28.41 -4.58 -4.50
CA GLN A 45 -27.77 -3.82 -5.56
C GLN A 45 -26.80 -2.77 -4.99
N ASP A 46 -27.17 -2.15 -3.88
CA ASP A 46 -26.39 -1.10 -3.23
C ASP A 46 -25.03 -1.62 -2.76
N TRP A 47 -24.96 -2.77 -2.07
CA TRP A 47 -23.68 -3.37 -1.65
C TRP A 47 -22.79 -3.75 -2.83
N ARG A 48 -23.40 -4.26 -3.91
CA ARG A 48 -22.69 -4.59 -5.15
C ARG A 48 -22.11 -3.35 -5.83
N VAL A 49 -22.88 -2.26 -5.84
CA VAL A 49 -22.45 -0.95 -6.36
C VAL A 49 -21.32 -0.39 -5.52
N CYS A 50 -21.39 -0.51 -4.18
CA CYS A 50 -20.32 -0.08 -3.28
C CYS A 50 -19.00 -0.81 -3.56
N PHE A 51 -19.05 -2.13 -3.79
CA PHE A 51 -17.88 -2.93 -4.15
C PHE A 51 -17.21 -2.49 -5.46
N ARG A 52 -17.93 -1.77 -6.33
CA ARG A 52 -17.42 -1.20 -7.58
C ARG A 52 -17.05 0.28 -7.45
N GLY A 53 -16.98 0.79 -6.22
CA GLY A 53 -16.67 2.19 -5.94
C GLY A 53 -17.83 3.15 -6.09
N GLY A 54 -19.07 2.66 -6.09
CA GLY A 54 -20.26 3.50 -5.96
C GLY A 54 -20.28 4.25 -4.62
N LYS A 55 -20.89 5.43 -4.61
CA LYS A 55 -20.95 6.29 -3.42
C LYS A 55 -21.94 5.69 -2.41
N ILE A 56 -21.46 5.42 -1.20
CA ILE A 56 -22.31 5.09 -0.04
C ILE A 56 -23.02 6.36 0.41
N ARG A 57 -24.34 6.27 0.65
CA ARG A 57 -25.15 7.36 1.23
C ARG A 57 -24.52 7.83 2.54
N ASP A 58 -24.57 9.13 2.79
CA ASP A 58 -23.83 9.76 3.89
C ASP A 58 -24.28 9.22 5.25
N GLU A 59 -25.58 8.98 5.43
CA GLU A 59 -26.18 8.41 6.64
C GLU A 59 -25.69 6.98 6.90
N VAL A 60 -25.64 6.16 5.86
CA VAL A 60 -25.14 4.77 5.94
C VAL A 60 -23.64 4.77 6.23
N ARG A 61 -22.88 5.65 5.56
CA ARG A 61 -21.44 5.82 5.81
C ARG A 61 -21.17 6.23 7.25
N ILE A 62 -21.89 7.21 7.78
CA ILE A 62 -21.69 7.70 9.15
C ILE A 62 -21.89 6.56 10.15
N ARG A 63 -22.94 5.75 9.99
CA ARG A 63 -23.19 4.57 10.84
C ARG A 63 -22.10 3.51 10.69
N LEU A 64 -21.68 3.21 9.46
CA LEU A 64 -20.56 2.30 9.20
C LEU A 64 -19.27 2.76 9.89
N CYS A 65 -18.91 4.04 9.78
CA CYS A 65 -17.70 4.58 10.41
C CYS A 65 -17.81 4.65 11.94
N ALA A 66 -19.02 4.82 12.49
CA ALA A 66 -19.25 4.80 13.92
C ALA A 66 -19.08 3.39 14.51
N GLU A 67 -19.53 2.35 13.80
CA GLU A 67 -19.38 0.96 14.24
C GLU A 67 -17.98 0.40 13.94
N PHE A 68 -17.39 0.78 12.80
CA PHE A 68 -16.10 0.29 12.34
C PHE A 68 -15.11 1.47 12.17
N PRO A 69 -14.36 1.83 13.22
CA PRO A 69 -13.41 2.95 13.19
C PRO A 69 -12.40 2.87 12.04
N MET A 70 -11.99 1.66 11.66
CA MET A 70 -11.13 1.42 10.49
C MET A 70 -11.69 2.04 9.20
N LEU A 71 -13.00 2.01 8.98
CA LEU A 71 -13.62 2.65 7.81
C LEU A 71 -13.51 4.17 7.87
N SER A 72 -13.53 4.75 9.07
CA SER A 72 -13.29 6.18 9.27
C SER A 72 -11.86 6.55 8.85
N GLU A 73 -10.86 5.74 9.23
CA GLU A 73 -9.47 5.94 8.82
C GLU A 73 -9.32 5.84 7.30
N VAL A 74 -10.01 4.89 6.66
CA VAL A 74 -10.02 4.76 5.20
C VAL A 74 -10.67 5.96 4.54
N TYR A 75 -11.85 6.37 5.01
CA TYR A 75 -12.61 7.44 4.40
C TYR A 75 -11.95 8.81 4.56
N ASN A 76 -11.36 9.07 5.73
CA ASN A 76 -10.70 10.32 6.08
C ASN A 76 -9.20 10.32 5.76
N ASN A 77 -8.70 9.29 5.07
CA ASN A 77 -7.28 9.23 4.74
C ASN A 77 -6.86 10.45 3.90
N PRO A 78 -5.74 11.12 4.27
CA PRO A 78 -5.18 12.25 3.53
C PRO A 78 -4.93 12.03 2.04
N LEU A 79 -4.73 10.77 1.63
CA LEU A 79 -4.53 10.38 0.24
C LEU A 79 -5.57 11.01 -0.70
N TRP A 80 -6.82 11.11 -0.26
CA TRP A 80 -7.89 11.62 -1.11
C TRP A 80 -7.75 13.11 -1.43
N GLU A 81 -7.33 13.91 -0.46
CA GLU A 81 -7.10 15.33 -0.66
C GLU A 81 -5.89 15.56 -1.56
N ILE A 82 -4.85 14.72 -1.42
CA ILE A 82 -3.65 14.77 -2.24
C ILE A 82 -3.91 14.34 -3.68
N LEU A 83 -4.64 13.26 -3.90
CA LEU A 83 -5.03 12.85 -5.25
C LEU A 83 -5.87 13.93 -5.92
N ARG A 84 -6.76 14.62 -5.18
CA ARG A 84 -7.50 15.77 -5.71
C ARG A 84 -6.54 16.92 -6.07
N ALA A 85 -5.67 17.32 -5.14
CA ALA A 85 -4.72 18.41 -5.36
C ALA A 85 -3.85 18.15 -6.60
N VAL A 86 -3.26 16.96 -6.69
CA VAL A 86 -2.43 16.51 -7.82
C VAL A 86 -3.24 16.49 -9.13
N ALA A 87 -4.47 15.96 -9.11
CA ALA A 87 -5.33 15.95 -10.30
C ALA A 87 -5.64 17.37 -10.82
N THR A 88 -5.79 18.32 -9.90
CA THR A 88 -6.03 19.75 -10.19
C THR A 88 -4.76 20.59 -10.32
N GLN A 89 -3.57 19.97 -10.26
CA GLN A 89 -2.27 20.63 -10.29
C GLN A 89 -2.09 21.72 -9.21
N GLN A 90 -2.76 21.56 -8.07
CA GLN A 90 -2.58 22.45 -6.92
C GLN A 90 -1.25 22.15 -6.23
N PRO A 91 -0.56 23.17 -5.67
CA PRO A 91 0.63 22.96 -4.87
C PRO A 91 0.38 22.01 -3.71
N THR A 92 1.25 21.02 -3.53
CA THR A 92 1.16 20.06 -2.42
C THR A 92 2.00 20.45 -1.21
N ASP A 93 2.82 21.51 -1.31
CA ASP A 93 3.79 21.91 -0.28
C ASP A 93 3.10 22.19 1.06
N SER A 94 2.02 22.98 1.04
CA SER A 94 1.24 23.28 2.23
C SER A 94 0.64 22.00 2.83
N LEU A 95 0.20 21.05 2.00
CA LEU A 95 -0.40 19.81 2.49
C LEU A 95 0.64 18.95 3.24
N VAL A 96 1.88 18.88 2.75
CA VAL A 96 2.98 18.19 3.47
C VAL A 96 3.15 18.76 4.88
N GLU A 97 3.08 20.08 5.04
CA GLU A 97 3.29 20.74 6.33
C GLU A 97 2.15 20.54 7.33
N HIS A 98 0.93 20.29 6.85
CA HIS A 98 -0.22 20.00 7.71
C HIS A 98 -0.25 18.53 8.16
N PHE A 99 0.42 17.63 7.46
CA PHE A 99 0.41 16.22 7.82
C PHE A 99 1.30 15.91 9.01
N LYS A 100 0.72 15.16 9.93
CA LYS A 100 1.40 14.61 11.09
C LYS A 100 1.56 13.10 10.90
N LEU A 101 2.79 12.64 10.93
CA LEU A 101 3.14 11.24 10.99
C LEU A 101 3.24 10.85 12.47
N ASP A 102 2.36 9.96 12.93
CA ASP A 102 2.29 9.53 14.33
C ASP A 102 2.20 10.71 15.33
N GLY A 103 1.47 11.77 14.96
CA GLY A 103 1.31 12.98 15.78
C GLY A 103 2.44 14.00 15.64
N HIS A 104 3.52 13.68 14.92
CA HIS A 104 4.67 14.55 14.71
C HIS A 104 4.72 15.09 13.28
N GLY A 105 5.08 16.37 13.11
CA GLY A 105 5.40 16.89 11.79
C GLY A 105 6.72 16.29 11.28
N ILE A 106 6.87 16.17 9.97
CA ILE A 106 8.16 15.80 9.38
C ILE A 106 9.04 17.06 9.37
N SER A 107 10.19 17.02 10.03
CA SER A 107 11.12 18.14 10.11
C SER A 107 12.38 17.88 9.29
N GLY A 108 12.46 18.45 8.08
CA GLY A 108 13.65 18.32 7.24
C GLY A 108 14.00 16.86 6.91
N PHE A 109 15.13 16.63 6.24
CA PHE A 109 15.56 15.28 5.85
C PHE A 109 16.38 14.65 6.98
N SER A 110 15.86 13.57 7.57
CA SER A 110 16.59 12.76 8.54
C SER A 110 16.34 11.27 8.27
N ASN A 111 17.33 10.42 8.57
CA ASN A 111 17.14 8.96 8.45
C ASN A 111 16.01 8.45 9.33
N GLN A 112 15.82 9.05 10.50
CA GLN A 112 14.74 8.68 11.42
C GLN A 112 13.37 8.99 10.83
N ASP A 113 13.19 10.16 10.22
CA ASP A 113 11.91 10.53 9.59
C ASP A 113 11.66 9.72 8.33
N MET A 114 12.69 9.41 7.55
CA MET A 114 12.58 8.50 6.42
C MET A 114 12.22 7.08 6.84
N GLU A 115 12.76 6.57 7.95
CA GLU A 115 12.38 5.26 8.49
C GLU A 115 10.94 5.29 9.02
N ARG A 116 10.51 6.37 9.69
CA ARG A 116 9.11 6.52 10.11
C ARG A 116 8.19 6.55 8.90
N LEU A 117 8.53 7.33 7.88
CA LEU A 117 7.71 7.53 6.70
C LEU A 117 7.67 6.27 5.82
N CYS A 118 8.82 5.65 5.58
CA CYS A 118 9.00 4.63 4.55
C CYS A 118 9.49 3.27 5.07
N GLY A 119 9.73 3.10 6.37
CA GLY A 119 10.29 1.86 6.94
C GLY A 119 9.39 0.64 6.78
N VAL A 120 8.06 0.84 6.72
CA VAL A 120 7.09 -0.20 6.39
C VAL A 120 6.18 0.27 5.25
N PRO A 121 6.12 -0.46 4.13
CA PRO A 121 5.15 -0.19 3.08
C PRO A 121 3.70 -0.31 3.56
N ASN A 122 3.00 0.82 3.54
CA ASN A 122 1.58 0.92 3.92
C ASN A 122 0.90 1.99 3.07
N TRP A 123 -0.22 1.63 2.45
CA TRP A 123 -1.01 2.54 1.62
C TRP A 123 -1.51 3.77 2.39
N GLN A 124 -1.72 3.67 3.71
CA GLN A 124 -2.19 4.78 4.53
C GLN A 124 -1.22 5.98 4.48
N ARG A 125 0.06 5.74 4.19
CA ARG A 125 1.10 6.76 4.09
C ARG A 125 1.20 7.39 2.71
N PHE A 126 0.54 6.82 1.70
CA PHE A 126 0.65 7.29 0.31
C PHE A 126 0.28 8.76 0.14
N GLY A 127 -0.69 9.27 0.89
CA GLY A 127 -1.03 10.70 0.83
C GLY A 127 0.19 11.58 1.09
N LEU A 128 0.93 11.31 2.17
CA LEU A 128 2.13 12.05 2.52
C LEU A 128 3.27 11.81 1.53
N LEU A 129 3.48 10.56 1.10
CA LEU A 129 4.51 10.24 0.10
C LEU A 129 4.28 10.97 -1.22
N LEU A 130 3.03 11.00 -1.70
CA LEU A 130 2.65 11.70 -2.92
C LEU A 130 2.76 13.21 -2.74
N ALA A 131 2.36 13.75 -1.58
CA ALA A 131 2.49 15.16 -1.27
C ALA A 131 3.96 15.62 -1.40
N VAL A 132 4.88 14.84 -0.82
CA VAL A 132 6.33 15.08 -0.88
C VAL A 132 6.89 14.85 -2.28
N LEU A 133 6.45 13.81 -2.99
CA LEU A 133 6.91 13.50 -4.34
C LEU A 133 6.54 14.61 -5.34
N PHE A 134 5.33 15.16 -5.23
CA PHE A 134 4.80 16.19 -6.12
C PHE A 134 5.11 17.63 -5.67
N SER A 135 5.72 17.80 -4.49
CA SER A 135 6.13 19.08 -3.93
C SER A 135 7.21 19.75 -4.78
N SER A 136 7.11 21.08 -4.91
CA SER A 136 8.13 21.90 -5.60
C SER A 136 9.07 22.62 -4.61
N SER A 137 8.83 22.50 -3.31
CA SER A 137 9.66 23.09 -2.28
C SER A 137 11.02 22.40 -2.17
N TRP A 138 12.08 23.21 -2.16
CA TRP A 138 13.47 22.78 -1.97
C TRP A 138 13.67 22.00 -0.66
N LYS A 139 12.87 22.31 0.38
CA LYS A 139 12.88 21.62 1.68
C LYS A 139 12.64 20.11 1.52
N TRP A 140 11.83 19.72 0.54
CA TRP A 140 11.41 18.34 0.32
C TRP A 140 12.20 17.64 -0.79
N GLN A 141 13.15 18.31 -1.43
CA GLN A 141 13.85 17.80 -2.60
C GLN A 141 14.61 16.49 -2.33
N LEU A 142 15.31 16.38 -1.20
CA LEU A 142 16.02 15.14 -0.83
C LEU A 142 15.05 13.98 -0.59
N HIS A 143 13.88 14.24 0.00
CA HIS A 143 12.85 13.23 0.19
C HIS A 143 12.26 12.81 -1.16
N SER A 144 11.97 13.77 -2.04
CA SER A 144 11.45 13.50 -3.39
C SER A 144 12.43 12.66 -4.20
N LEU A 145 13.74 12.97 -4.17
CA LEU A 145 14.77 12.15 -4.83
C LEU A 145 14.83 10.73 -4.27
N TRP A 146 14.74 10.58 -2.95
CA TRP A 146 14.67 9.26 -2.32
C TRP A 146 13.41 8.52 -2.77
N LEU A 147 12.25 9.19 -2.83
CA LEU A 147 10.98 8.59 -3.25
C LEU A 147 11.02 8.20 -4.72
N GLN A 148 11.49 9.06 -5.61
CA GLN A 148 11.72 8.72 -7.02
C GLN A 148 12.54 7.44 -7.17
N ARG A 149 13.51 7.20 -6.27
CA ARG A 149 14.33 5.98 -6.29
C ARG A 149 13.59 4.71 -5.82
N ASN A 150 12.63 4.85 -4.91
CA ASN A 150 12.12 3.75 -4.07
C ASN A 150 10.60 3.55 -4.15
N PHE A 151 9.86 4.52 -4.71
CA PHE A 151 8.40 4.57 -4.66
C PHE A 151 7.76 3.41 -5.40
N SER A 152 8.31 2.97 -6.53
CA SER A 152 7.78 1.79 -7.26
C SER A 152 7.75 0.55 -6.36
N SER A 153 8.89 0.18 -5.77
CA SER A 153 8.96 -0.96 -4.84
C SER A 153 8.06 -0.78 -3.62
N TYR A 154 7.99 0.44 -3.08
CA TYR A 154 7.11 0.75 -1.94
C TYR A 154 5.64 0.52 -2.31
N PHE A 155 5.21 1.03 -3.47
CA PHE A 155 3.85 0.87 -3.99
C PHE A 155 3.51 -0.60 -4.23
N GLU A 156 4.41 -1.36 -4.84
CA GLU A 156 4.22 -2.78 -5.15
C GLU A 156 4.10 -3.64 -3.89
N ILE A 157 4.87 -3.35 -2.82
CA ILE A 157 4.73 -4.07 -1.54
C ILE A 157 3.49 -3.63 -0.79
N ALA A 158 3.20 -2.33 -0.73
CA ALA A 158 1.98 -1.83 -0.10
C ALA A 158 0.73 -2.42 -0.79
N SER A 159 0.80 -2.71 -2.09
CA SER A 159 -0.25 -3.38 -2.86
C SER A 159 -0.47 -4.85 -2.51
N LEU A 160 0.30 -5.41 -1.58
CA LEU A 160 0.01 -6.72 -1.00
C LEU A 160 -0.96 -6.63 0.20
N ARG A 161 -1.30 -5.41 0.65
CA ARG A 161 -2.11 -5.17 1.84
C ARG A 161 -3.52 -4.74 1.48
N GLU A 162 -4.48 -5.11 2.32
CA GLU A 162 -5.85 -4.64 2.19
C GLU A 162 -5.98 -3.16 2.60
N PRO A 163 -6.88 -2.40 1.95
CA PRO A 163 -7.68 -2.79 0.78
C PRO A 163 -6.93 -2.61 -0.55
N LEU A 164 -5.70 -2.07 -0.53
CA LEU A 164 -4.96 -1.68 -1.73
C LEU A 164 -4.75 -2.83 -2.72
N CYS A 165 -4.57 -4.07 -2.25
CA CYS A 165 -4.41 -5.23 -3.13
C CYS A 165 -5.56 -5.44 -4.13
N PHE A 166 -6.76 -4.95 -3.81
CA PHE A 166 -7.94 -5.05 -4.68
C PHE A 166 -8.12 -3.85 -5.62
N VAL A 167 -7.40 -2.75 -5.39
CA VAL A 167 -7.59 -1.47 -6.09
C VAL A 167 -6.26 -0.89 -6.63
N SER A 168 -5.21 -1.71 -6.58
CA SER A 168 -3.84 -1.31 -6.93
C SER A 168 -3.73 -0.92 -8.40
N THR A 169 -4.44 -1.61 -9.29
CA THR A 169 -4.46 -1.29 -10.72
C THR A 169 -5.08 0.07 -10.99
N GLU A 170 -6.26 0.36 -10.45
CA GLU A 170 -6.95 1.64 -10.63
C GLU A 170 -6.12 2.79 -10.05
N LEU A 171 -5.49 2.58 -8.90
CA LEU A 171 -4.61 3.58 -8.31
C LEU A 171 -3.35 3.78 -9.15
N TYR A 172 -2.74 2.70 -9.65
CA TYR A 172 -1.58 2.78 -10.53
C TYR A 172 -1.87 3.55 -11.82
N GLU A 173 -2.99 3.27 -12.48
CA GLU A 173 -3.38 3.97 -13.72
C GLU A 173 -3.59 5.46 -13.46
N MET A 174 -4.26 5.79 -12.36
CA MET A 174 -4.45 7.17 -11.92
C MET A 174 -3.10 7.86 -11.67
N LEU A 175 -2.20 7.25 -10.90
CA LEU A 175 -0.88 7.81 -10.60
C LEU A 175 -0.02 7.93 -11.86
N SER A 176 -0.05 6.94 -12.74
CA SER A 176 0.68 6.96 -14.02
C SER A 176 0.21 8.12 -14.90
N SER A 177 -1.09 8.39 -14.91
CA SER A 177 -1.65 9.56 -15.63
C SER A 177 -1.20 10.90 -15.06
N PHE A 178 -0.93 10.98 -13.74
CA PHE A 178 -0.40 12.17 -13.10
C PHE A 178 1.10 12.34 -13.35
N LEU A 179 1.87 11.25 -13.25
CA LEU A 179 3.30 11.23 -13.52
C LEU A 179 3.60 11.58 -14.98
N ALA A 180 2.80 11.10 -15.93
CA ALA A 180 2.95 11.45 -17.35
C ALA A 180 2.84 12.97 -17.63
N LYS A 181 2.20 13.73 -16.75
CA LYS A 181 2.06 15.19 -16.85
C LYS A 181 3.22 15.96 -16.20
N ARG A 182 4.12 15.28 -15.47
CA ARG A 182 5.23 15.87 -14.70
C ARG A 182 6.56 15.33 -15.21
N GLN A 183 7.25 16.13 -16.03
CA GLN A 183 8.55 15.75 -16.60
C GLN A 183 9.70 15.78 -15.56
N ASP A 184 9.51 16.52 -14.47
CA ASP A 184 10.48 16.70 -13.38
C ASP A 184 10.54 15.51 -12.41
N ILE A 185 9.57 14.58 -12.48
CA ILE A 185 9.48 13.42 -11.60
C ILE A 185 9.71 12.15 -12.40
N VAL A 186 10.80 11.44 -12.10
CA VAL A 186 11.11 10.14 -12.75
C VAL A 186 11.17 9.05 -11.68
N ILE A 187 10.15 8.19 -11.65
CA ILE A 187 10.14 7.06 -10.71
C ILE A 187 10.92 5.88 -11.29
N ASN A 188 12.00 5.52 -10.61
CA ASN A 188 12.85 4.38 -10.97
C ASN A 188 12.05 3.08 -10.93
N ASN A 189 12.16 2.31 -12.01
CA ASN A 189 11.48 1.02 -12.18
C ASN A 189 9.96 1.12 -12.00
N TRP A 190 9.34 2.26 -12.33
CA TRP A 190 7.88 2.34 -12.41
C TRP A 190 7.39 1.36 -13.49
N PRO A 191 6.35 0.54 -13.21
CA PRO A 191 5.85 -0.39 -14.21
C PRO A 191 5.36 0.37 -15.45
N GLU A 192 5.71 -0.13 -16.64
CA GLU A 192 5.28 0.47 -17.90
C GLU A 192 3.79 0.20 -18.20
N THR A 193 3.26 -0.89 -17.66
CA THR A 193 1.87 -1.32 -17.85
C THR A 193 1.27 -1.88 -16.56
N ALA A 194 -0.06 -1.94 -16.49
CA ALA A 194 -0.78 -2.60 -15.41
C ALA A 194 -0.43 -4.10 -15.30
N GLU A 195 -0.15 -4.76 -16.43
CA GLU A 195 0.28 -6.16 -16.45
C GLU A 195 1.68 -6.32 -15.81
N ALA A 196 2.62 -5.42 -16.15
CA ALA A 196 3.94 -5.42 -15.52
C ALA A 196 3.85 -5.18 -14.01
N LEU A 197 2.96 -4.29 -13.57
CA LEU A 197 2.66 -4.10 -12.14
C LEU A 197 2.14 -5.41 -11.52
N HIS A 198 1.15 -6.06 -12.13
CA HIS A 198 0.56 -7.28 -11.61
C HIS A 198 1.61 -8.39 -11.44
N GLN A 199 2.48 -8.58 -12.43
CA GLN A 199 3.59 -9.53 -12.36
C GLN A 199 4.56 -9.20 -11.22
N SER A 200 4.86 -7.92 -11.02
CA SER A 200 5.75 -7.43 -9.97
C SER A 200 5.17 -7.62 -8.56
N ILE A 201 3.86 -7.40 -8.40
CA ILE A 201 3.12 -7.69 -7.15
C ILE A 201 3.08 -9.20 -6.91
N LYS A 202 2.76 -10.00 -7.92
CA LYS A 202 2.71 -11.48 -7.82
C LYS A 202 4.05 -12.06 -7.39
N PHE A 203 5.15 -11.55 -7.94
CA PHE A 203 6.51 -11.92 -7.53
C PHE A 203 6.75 -11.65 -6.03
N ARG A 204 6.38 -10.47 -5.54
CA ARG A 204 6.54 -10.12 -4.12
C ARG A 204 5.62 -10.93 -3.21
N SER A 205 4.39 -11.19 -3.65
CA SER A 205 3.47 -12.09 -2.94
C SER A 205 4.08 -13.48 -2.80
N TYR A 206 4.71 -14.00 -3.85
CA TYR A 206 5.39 -15.29 -3.81
C TYR A 206 6.58 -15.28 -2.84
N LEU A 207 7.43 -14.25 -2.88
CA LEU A 207 8.53 -14.09 -1.92
C LEU A 207 8.01 -14.06 -0.47
N PHE A 208 6.93 -13.32 -0.23
CA PHE A 208 6.31 -13.26 1.09
C PHE A 208 5.82 -14.64 1.56
N CYS A 209 5.19 -15.42 0.68
CA CYS A 209 4.79 -16.80 0.98
C CYS A 209 6.01 -17.68 1.33
N LEU A 210 7.09 -17.61 0.55
CA LEU A 210 8.32 -18.34 0.87
C LEU A 210 8.90 -17.95 2.23
N MET A 211 8.91 -16.66 2.57
CA MET A 211 9.37 -16.18 3.88
C MET A 211 8.54 -16.77 5.03
N ARG A 212 7.23 -16.98 4.81
CA ARG A 212 6.34 -17.63 5.78
C ARG A 212 6.61 -19.13 5.89
N GLU A 213 6.77 -19.84 4.77
CA GLU A 213 7.13 -21.27 4.75
C GLU A 213 8.45 -21.52 5.50
N MET A 214 9.41 -20.62 5.32
CA MET A 214 10.70 -20.65 6.01
C MET A 214 10.64 -20.21 7.48
N ARG A 215 9.46 -19.84 8.00
CA ARG A 215 9.22 -19.33 9.36
C ARG A 215 10.04 -18.09 9.71
N TRP A 216 10.32 -17.23 8.73
CA TRP A 216 10.93 -15.93 9.00
C TRP A 216 9.91 -14.92 9.50
N VAL A 217 8.67 -15.10 9.05
CA VAL A 217 7.51 -14.31 9.41
C VAL A 217 6.45 -15.28 9.92
N LYS A 218 5.87 -14.99 11.08
CA LYS A 218 4.82 -15.84 11.68
C LYS A 218 3.46 -15.55 11.06
N ASP A 219 3.10 -14.28 10.99
CA ASP A 219 1.78 -13.79 10.59
C ASP A 219 1.87 -12.70 9.53
N VAL A 220 0.73 -12.30 8.96
CA VAL A 220 0.65 -11.16 8.02
C VAL A 220 0.65 -9.86 8.84
N ASP A 221 1.80 -9.54 9.45
CA ASP A 221 2.02 -8.37 10.29
C ASP A 221 2.96 -7.35 9.62
N ASP A 222 3.06 -6.15 10.21
CA ASP A 222 3.92 -5.08 9.71
C ASP A 222 5.39 -5.51 9.61
N ARG A 223 5.85 -6.39 10.50
CA ARG A 223 7.22 -6.90 10.52
C ARG A 223 7.54 -7.76 9.31
N GLY A 224 6.57 -8.55 8.83
CA GLY A 224 6.71 -9.28 7.57
C GLY A 224 6.94 -8.36 6.39
N TYR A 225 6.14 -7.30 6.28
CA TYR A 225 6.25 -6.33 5.18
C TYR A 225 7.53 -5.48 5.29
N GLU A 226 7.95 -5.14 6.50
CA GLU A 226 9.24 -4.49 6.78
C GLU A 226 10.42 -5.37 6.31
N LEU A 227 10.38 -6.67 6.62
CA LEU A 227 11.41 -7.60 6.19
C LEU A 227 11.43 -7.77 4.67
N LEU A 228 10.26 -7.91 4.05
CA LEU A 228 10.13 -7.95 2.60
C LEU A 228 10.67 -6.64 1.97
N TRP A 229 10.36 -5.49 2.56
CA TRP A 229 10.88 -4.20 2.13
C TRP A 229 12.40 -4.13 2.15
N LYS A 230 13.01 -4.56 3.26
CA LYS A 230 14.48 -4.62 3.42
C LYS A 230 15.13 -5.63 2.45
N LEU A 231 14.47 -6.74 2.16
CA LEU A 231 14.91 -7.70 1.15
C LEU A 231 14.83 -7.16 -0.28
N MET A 232 13.93 -6.21 -0.54
CA MET A 232 13.80 -5.61 -1.87
C MET A 232 14.79 -4.47 -2.10
N ASP A 233 15.74 -4.24 -1.19
CA ASP A 233 16.89 -3.40 -1.48
C ASP A 233 17.70 -3.99 -2.65
N ARG A 234 18.21 -3.11 -3.51
CA ARG A 234 18.52 -3.38 -4.93
C ARG A 234 19.48 -4.55 -5.16
N HIS A 235 20.34 -4.86 -4.19
CA HIS A 235 21.28 -5.98 -4.27
C HIS A 235 20.56 -7.33 -4.35
N TRP A 236 19.61 -7.56 -3.45
CA TRP A 236 18.94 -8.85 -3.30
C TRP A 236 17.81 -9.03 -4.32
N ALA A 237 17.12 -7.95 -4.69
CA ALA A 237 16.03 -8.01 -5.66
C ALA A 237 16.49 -8.57 -7.02
N ARG A 238 17.69 -8.21 -7.49
CA ARG A 238 18.24 -8.71 -8.77
C ARG A 238 18.59 -10.19 -8.70
N GLU A 239 19.29 -10.61 -7.65
CA GLU A 239 19.69 -12.01 -7.46
C GLU A 239 18.47 -12.93 -7.30
N LEU A 240 17.49 -12.51 -6.50
CA LEU A 240 16.24 -13.25 -6.30
C LEU A 240 15.43 -13.36 -7.60
N LYS A 241 15.36 -12.29 -8.41
CA LYS A 241 14.59 -12.29 -9.67
C LYS A 241 15.19 -13.22 -10.72
N MET A 242 16.51 -13.20 -10.91
CA MET A 242 17.19 -14.09 -11.87
C MET A 242 16.94 -15.57 -11.56
N LEU A 243 17.01 -15.95 -10.29
CA LEU A 243 16.89 -17.35 -9.87
C LEU A 243 15.44 -17.85 -9.86
N LEU A 244 14.48 -16.95 -9.68
CA LEU A 244 13.07 -17.29 -9.78
C LEU A 244 12.66 -17.60 -11.22
N ILE A 245 13.19 -16.86 -12.20
CA ILE A 245 13.02 -17.17 -13.62
C ILE A 245 13.55 -18.58 -13.91
N ASP A 246 14.73 -18.93 -13.41
CA ASP A 246 15.32 -20.28 -13.57
C ASP A 246 14.47 -21.39 -12.94
N SER A 247 13.82 -21.11 -11.80
CA SER A 247 12.94 -22.09 -11.13
C SER A 247 11.61 -22.32 -11.85
N THR A 248 11.07 -21.29 -12.52
CA THR A 248 9.82 -21.39 -13.29
C THR A 248 9.97 -22.11 -14.62
N GLN A 249 11.20 -22.25 -15.14
CA GLN A 249 11.53 -22.97 -16.37
C GLN A 249 11.72 -24.50 -16.16
N GLY A 250 11.19 -25.06 -15.08
CA GLY A 250 11.04 -26.52 -14.92
C GLY A 250 12.24 -27.26 -14.34
N ARG A 251 13.34 -26.59 -13.99
CA ARG A 251 14.40 -27.20 -13.17
C ARG A 251 14.03 -27.06 -11.69
N ARG A 252 13.45 -28.12 -11.12
CA ARG A 252 13.30 -28.29 -9.67
C ARG A 252 14.67 -28.19 -9.00
N SER A 253 15.09 -27.00 -8.60
CA SER A 253 16.35 -26.78 -7.89
C SER A 253 16.07 -26.29 -6.46
N PRO A 254 16.75 -26.83 -5.44
CA PRO A 254 16.73 -26.33 -4.05
C PRO A 254 17.37 -24.93 -3.86
N CYS A 255 17.69 -24.23 -4.96
CA CYS A 255 18.42 -22.97 -4.97
C CYS A 255 17.67 -21.80 -4.30
N SER A 256 16.33 -21.79 -4.37
CA SER A 256 15.51 -20.70 -3.79
C SER A 256 15.66 -20.62 -2.26
N THR A 257 15.74 -21.77 -1.59
CA THR A 257 15.85 -21.86 -0.13
C THR A 257 17.23 -21.44 0.38
N ALA A 258 18.30 -21.85 -0.30
CA ALA A 258 19.68 -21.53 0.10
C ALA A 258 19.99 -20.04 -0.03
N LEU A 259 19.52 -19.38 -1.09
CA LEU A 259 19.77 -17.96 -1.29
C LEU A 259 18.95 -17.09 -0.36
N LEU A 260 17.68 -17.46 -0.09
CA LEU A 260 16.93 -16.84 0.99
C LEU A 260 17.70 -17.00 2.30
N GLN A 261 18.18 -18.19 2.65
CA GLN A 261 18.99 -18.35 3.87
C GLN A 261 20.24 -17.44 3.88
N SER A 262 20.91 -17.24 2.74
CA SER A 262 22.02 -16.29 2.62
C SER A 262 21.58 -14.83 2.81
N ALA A 263 20.47 -14.42 2.19
CA ALA A 263 19.88 -13.09 2.36
C ALA A 263 19.49 -12.83 3.81
N ARG A 264 18.90 -13.82 4.50
CA ARG A 264 18.60 -13.75 5.93
C ARG A 264 19.86 -13.60 6.77
N ARG A 265 20.91 -14.38 6.52
CA ARG A 265 22.18 -14.25 7.24
C ARG A 265 22.78 -12.86 7.05
N ALA A 266 22.70 -12.30 5.85
CA ALA A 266 23.17 -10.96 5.56
C ALA A 266 22.36 -9.88 6.29
N LEU A 267 21.02 -10.00 6.31
CA LEU A 267 20.15 -9.10 7.07
C LEU A 267 20.38 -9.20 8.59
N ASP A 268 20.55 -10.42 9.11
CA ASP A 268 20.86 -10.65 10.52
C ASP A 268 22.24 -10.07 10.88
N TYR A 269 23.22 -10.17 9.98
CA TYR A 269 24.53 -9.55 10.13
C TYR A 269 24.45 -8.02 10.13
N GLN A 270 23.76 -7.43 9.15
CA GLN A 270 23.56 -5.98 9.07
C GLN A 270 22.84 -5.42 10.30
N ARG A 271 21.86 -6.14 10.83
CA ARG A 271 21.16 -5.74 12.06
C ARG A 271 22.08 -5.74 13.29
N ARG A 272 23.00 -6.71 13.38
CA ARG A 272 24.00 -6.78 14.46
C ARG A 272 25.03 -5.67 14.36
N THR A 273 25.49 -5.35 13.15
CA THR A 273 26.49 -4.29 12.95
C THR A 273 25.89 -2.90 13.11
N GLN A 274 24.65 -2.66 12.72
CA GLN A 274 23.97 -1.37 12.97
C GLN A 274 23.74 -1.09 14.47
N LEU A 275 23.58 -2.13 15.30
CA LEU A 275 23.49 -1.97 16.76
C LEU A 275 24.83 -1.59 17.42
N GLN A 276 25.97 -1.75 16.72
CA GLN A 276 27.29 -1.40 17.26
C GLN A 276 27.71 0.06 17.01
N PHE A 277 26.98 0.80 16.16
CA PHE A 277 27.27 2.21 15.85
C PHE A 277 26.33 3.21 16.56
N VAL A 278 25.51 2.73 17.50
CA VAL A 278 24.54 3.54 18.26
C VAL A 278 24.77 3.41 19.79
N ALA A 279 25.92 2.89 20.21
CA ALA A 279 26.35 2.83 21.61
C ALA A 279 27.43 3.86 21.90
#